data_AF-A0A6N7ZS94-F1
#
_entry.id   AF-A0A6N7ZS94-F1
#
_cell.length_a   1.000
_cell.length_b   1.000
_cell.length_c   1.000
_cell.angle_alpha   90.00
_cell.angle_beta   90.00
_cell.angle_gamma   90.00
#
_symmetry.space_group_name_H-M   'P 1'
#
loop_
_entity.id
_entity.type
_entity.pdbx_description
1 polymer ?
#
loop_
_entity_poly.entity_id
_entity_poly.type
_entity_poly.pdbx_seq_one_letter_code
_entity_poly.pdbx_strand_id
1 'polypeptide(L)'
;MQGLPTDYWAKFKDSPAGDGPKWLPLTHHMIDVAIMLRELLDNGYEKPLARTCGLRWLSEIQKQRMCLLAFLHDVGKAINDFQGQVFNDYGHRRFKGHTMVACSLFSDELVEDFLKLLPANFDLWFQDGNDDGEELFIRAFLATIGHHGAPVKYAIRASTVEDYELKEVKWSGWKYTDLKRLFSELADIMKTNWPKAFEHDEPLTCSAAFMNEFNGLLTLADWMASDDRHFDFHSGSTPLARIDFARKTAREMLEKSGRTAVPERTSFEGIFEFKPHQMQSAFIDVTNALYQ
;
A
#
# COMPACT_ATOMS: atom_id res chain seq x y z
N MET A 1 21.20 -3.15 0.48
CA MET A 1 22.27 -3.01 1.48
C MET A 1 23.02 -4.32 1.56
N GLN A 2 24.31 -4.29 1.91
CA GLN A 2 25.18 -5.48 2.04
C GLN A 2 25.41 -5.82 3.51
N GLY A 3 25.46 -7.11 3.87
CA GLY A 3 25.69 -7.60 5.23
C GLY A 3 24.40 -7.88 6.02
N LEU A 4 24.53 -8.00 7.34
CA LEU A 4 23.38 -8.11 8.24
C LEU A 4 22.66 -6.75 8.36
N PRO A 5 21.33 -6.74 8.62
CA PRO A 5 20.60 -5.52 8.86
C PRO A 5 21.17 -4.69 10.01
N THR A 6 21.27 -3.38 9.81
CA THR A 6 21.68 -2.42 10.86
C THR A 6 20.55 -1.46 11.21
N ASP A 7 19.37 -1.67 10.64
CA ASP A 7 18.14 -0.91 10.80
C ASP A 7 16.94 -1.84 10.48
N TYR A 8 15.71 -1.32 10.56
CA TYR A 8 14.49 -1.98 10.14
C TYR A 8 14.59 -2.50 8.70
N TRP A 9 14.41 -3.81 8.52
CA TRP A 9 14.45 -4.46 7.21
C TRP A 9 13.09 -5.04 6.82
N ALA A 10 12.80 -5.10 5.53
CA ALA A 10 11.62 -5.77 4.96
C ALA A 10 11.97 -7.06 4.21
N LYS A 11 13.15 -7.09 3.58
CA LYS A 11 13.64 -8.26 2.83
C LYS A 11 15.07 -8.57 3.20
N PHE A 12 15.37 -9.86 3.26
CA PHE A 12 16.70 -10.38 3.52
C PHE A 12 16.92 -11.56 2.56
N LYS A 13 18.08 -11.58 1.90
CA LYS A 13 18.46 -12.62 0.96
C LYS A 13 19.88 -13.04 1.27
N ASP A 14 20.04 -14.30 1.68
CA ASP A 14 21.35 -14.92 1.74
C ASP A 14 21.97 -14.97 0.35
N SER A 15 23.26 -14.73 0.26
CA SER A 15 23.97 -14.91 -1.00
C SER A 15 24.74 -16.23 -1.03
N PRO A 16 24.36 -17.18 -1.89
CA PRO A 16 25.15 -18.38 -2.12
C PRO A 16 26.45 -18.10 -2.90
N ALA A 17 26.61 -16.92 -3.49
CA ALA A 17 27.75 -16.55 -4.34
C ALA A 17 28.96 -15.99 -3.58
N GLY A 18 28.89 -15.89 -2.25
CA GLY A 18 30.00 -15.48 -1.39
C GLY A 18 30.24 -13.96 -1.27
N ASP A 19 29.41 -13.11 -1.91
CA ASP A 19 29.43 -11.66 -1.71
C ASP A 19 28.77 -11.22 -0.39
N GLY A 20 28.15 -12.15 0.35
CA GLY A 20 27.49 -11.93 1.64
C GLY A 20 25.99 -11.63 1.50
N PRO A 21 25.21 -11.71 2.59
CA PRO A 21 23.78 -11.48 2.54
C PRO A 21 23.44 -10.04 2.16
N LYS A 22 22.23 -9.85 1.62
CA LYS A 22 21.68 -8.56 1.22
C LYS A 22 20.38 -8.32 1.93
N TRP A 23 20.12 -7.06 2.28
CA TRP A 23 18.85 -6.67 2.88
C TRP A 23 18.32 -5.36 2.32
N LEU A 24 17.00 -5.23 2.33
CA LEU A 24 16.27 -4.05 1.88
C LEU A 24 15.63 -3.39 3.12
N PRO A 25 15.89 -2.08 3.35
CA PRO A 25 15.23 -1.35 4.43
C PRO A 25 13.71 -1.43 4.35
N LEU A 26 13.06 -1.44 5.50
CA LEU A 26 11.60 -1.49 5.60
C LEU A 26 10.96 -0.33 4.84
N THR A 27 11.43 0.89 5.09
CA THR A 27 10.94 2.11 4.42
C THR A 27 11.14 2.06 2.90
N HIS A 28 12.21 1.44 2.40
CA HIS A 28 12.44 1.32 0.97
C HIS A 28 11.41 0.41 0.29
N HIS A 29 11.08 -0.74 0.90
CA HIS A 29 10.06 -1.61 0.34
C HIS A 29 8.66 -0.96 0.38
N MET A 30 8.34 -0.29 1.49
CA MET A 30 7.12 0.48 1.63
C MET A 30 7.00 1.58 0.55
N ILE A 31 8.10 2.28 0.25
CA ILE A 31 8.20 3.24 -0.86
C ILE A 31 7.93 2.54 -2.20
N ASP A 32 8.60 1.42 -2.47
CA ASP A 32 8.48 0.70 -3.73
C ASP A 32 7.02 0.33 -4.03
N VAL A 33 6.31 -0.20 -3.02
CA VAL A 33 4.90 -0.60 -3.11
C VAL A 33 3.99 0.60 -3.35
N ALA A 34 4.16 1.68 -2.58
CA ALA A 34 3.33 2.88 -2.72
C ALA A 34 3.53 3.57 -4.07
N ILE A 35 4.76 3.61 -4.58
CA ILE A 35 5.07 4.15 -5.91
C ILE A 35 4.55 3.24 -7.02
N MET A 36 4.66 1.91 -6.86
CA MET A 36 4.07 0.96 -7.81
C MET A 36 2.55 1.12 -7.88
N LEU A 37 1.87 1.26 -6.74
CA LEU A 37 0.44 1.53 -6.70
C LEU A 37 0.10 2.83 -7.42
N ARG A 38 0.87 3.90 -7.17
CA ARG A 38 0.67 5.19 -7.83
C ARG A 38 0.73 5.05 -9.36
N GLU A 39 1.74 4.35 -9.87
CA GLU A 39 1.92 4.15 -11.29
C GLU A 39 0.83 3.22 -11.88
N LEU A 40 0.36 2.21 -11.15
CA LEU A 40 -0.82 1.42 -11.55
C LEU A 40 -2.07 2.31 -11.69
N LEU A 41 -2.36 3.15 -10.69
CA LEU A 41 -3.52 4.05 -10.72
C LEU A 41 -3.47 4.98 -11.95
N ASP A 42 -2.33 5.62 -12.17
CA ASP A 42 -2.12 6.53 -13.30
C ASP A 42 -2.12 5.80 -14.67
N ASN A 43 -1.94 4.47 -14.69
CA ASN A 43 -1.99 3.63 -15.88
C ASN A 43 -3.31 2.86 -16.06
N GLY A 44 -4.41 3.42 -15.56
CA GLY A 44 -5.77 2.98 -15.89
C GLY A 44 -6.45 2.11 -14.84
N TYR A 45 -5.75 1.73 -13.77
CA TYR A 45 -6.35 1.01 -12.64
C TYR A 45 -7.16 1.94 -11.70
N GLU A 46 -7.07 3.27 -11.84
CA GLU A 46 -7.92 4.20 -11.07
C GLU A 46 -9.41 4.09 -11.44
N LYS A 47 -9.73 3.81 -12.71
CA LYS A 47 -11.12 3.82 -13.21
C LYS A 47 -11.96 2.70 -12.56
N PRO A 48 -11.53 1.42 -12.55
CA PRO A 48 -12.25 0.37 -11.83
C PRO A 48 -12.42 0.69 -10.35
N LEU A 49 -11.36 1.16 -9.70
CA LEU A 49 -11.39 1.51 -8.28
C LEU A 49 -12.41 2.63 -7.98
N ALA A 50 -12.35 3.75 -8.70
CA ALA A 50 -13.29 4.87 -8.55
C ALA A 50 -14.75 4.45 -8.71
N ARG A 51 -15.05 3.54 -9.64
CA ARG A 51 -16.43 3.08 -9.89
C ARG A 51 -17.02 2.33 -8.70
N THR A 52 -16.21 1.67 -7.88
CA THR A 52 -16.72 0.95 -6.70
C THR A 52 -17.25 1.88 -5.60
N CYS A 53 -16.88 3.16 -5.64
CA CYS A 53 -17.42 4.22 -4.79
C CYS A 53 -18.28 5.24 -5.56
N GLY A 54 -18.78 4.88 -6.75
CA GLY A 54 -19.69 5.73 -7.54
C GLY A 54 -19.01 6.92 -8.21
N LEU A 55 -17.69 6.98 -8.21
CA LEU A 55 -16.91 8.04 -8.85
C LEU A 55 -16.51 7.64 -10.28
N ARG A 56 -16.40 8.63 -11.16
CA ARG A 56 -15.84 8.41 -12.50
C ARG A 56 -14.32 8.27 -12.45
N TRP A 57 -13.68 9.00 -11.54
CA TRP A 57 -12.24 9.12 -11.36
C TRP A 57 -11.94 9.41 -9.89
N LEU A 58 -10.76 9.02 -9.41
CA LEU A 58 -10.25 9.50 -8.13
C LEU A 58 -9.58 10.85 -8.32
N SER A 59 -9.71 11.74 -7.34
CA SER A 59 -8.94 12.98 -7.31
C SER A 59 -7.45 12.69 -7.06
N GLU A 60 -6.58 13.68 -7.32
CA GLU A 60 -5.16 13.56 -6.94
C GLU A 60 -4.96 13.41 -5.42
N ILE A 61 -5.84 14.02 -4.61
CA ILE A 61 -5.80 13.90 -3.15
C ILE A 61 -6.15 12.46 -2.75
N GLN A 62 -7.24 11.91 -3.27
CA GLN A 62 -7.67 10.54 -3.03
C GLN A 62 -6.61 9.52 -3.47
N LYS A 63 -5.98 9.69 -4.64
CA LYS A 63 -4.87 8.84 -5.07
C LYS A 63 -3.69 8.88 -4.10
N GLN A 64 -3.31 10.07 -3.62
CA GLN A 64 -2.24 10.19 -2.63
C GLN A 64 -2.60 9.57 -1.28
N ARG A 65 -3.86 9.66 -0.83
CA ARG A 65 -4.36 8.96 0.36
C ARG A 65 -4.24 7.43 0.22
N MET A 66 -4.59 6.88 -0.95
CA MET A 66 -4.42 5.45 -1.24
C MET A 66 -2.94 5.04 -1.25
N CYS A 67 -2.05 5.87 -1.79
CA CYS A 67 -0.61 5.61 -1.76
C CYS A 67 -0.04 5.68 -0.34
N LEU A 68 -0.55 6.58 0.51
CA LEU A 68 -0.16 6.66 1.91
C LEU A 68 -0.60 5.41 2.69
N LEU A 69 -1.82 4.92 2.48
CA LEU A 69 -2.24 3.64 3.04
C LEU A 69 -1.32 2.51 2.56
N ALA A 70 -1.06 2.42 1.25
CA ALA A 70 -0.15 1.44 0.68
C ALA A 70 1.26 1.51 1.26
N PHE A 71 1.78 2.71 1.52
CA PHE A 71 3.07 2.89 2.18
C PHE A 71 3.08 2.18 3.55
N LEU A 72 1.99 2.24 4.31
CA LEU A 72 1.90 1.63 5.63
C LEU A 72 1.58 0.13 5.64
N HIS A 73 1.39 -0.53 4.49
CA HIS A 73 0.93 -1.93 4.41
C HIS A 73 1.79 -2.93 5.23
N ASP A 74 3.09 -2.64 5.32
CA ASP A 74 4.11 -3.53 5.91
C ASP A 74 4.63 -3.03 7.27
N VAL A 75 4.01 -2.00 7.84
CA VAL A 75 4.49 -1.39 9.12
C VAL A 75 4.60 -2.43 10.24
N GLY A 76 3.79 -3.50 10.21
CA GLY A 76 3.86 -4.63 11.12
C GLY A 76 5.19 -5.40 11.11
N LYS A 77 6.02 -5.25 10.07
CA LYS A 77 7.38 -5.82 10.06
C LYS A 77 8.32 -5.13 11.04
N ALA A 78 7.98 -3.96 11.56
CA ALA A 78 8.80 -3.26 12.55
C ALA A 78 8.83 -3.93 13.93
N ILE A 79 8.07 -5.00 14.17
CA ILE A 79 8.14 -5.74 15.44
C ILE A 79 9.46 -6.48 15.60
N ASN A 80 9.92 -6.59 16.85
CA ASN A 80 11.16 -7.28 17.20
C ASN A 80 11.20 -8.73 16.69
N ASP A 81 10.08 -9.44 16.75
CA ASP A 81 9.97 -10.83 16.32
C ASP A 81 10.24 -11.02 14.81
N PHE A 82 9.88 -10.03 13.98
CA PHE A 82 10.24 -10.02 12.56
C PHE A 82 11.70 -9.59 12.39
N GLN A 83 12.09 -8.48 13.01
CA GLN A 83 13.42 -7.89 12.85
C GLN A 83 14.55 -8.80 13.33
N GLY A 84 14.30 -9.60 14.37
CA GLY A 84 15.25 -10.53 14.97
C GLY A 84 15.40 -11.88 14.26
N GLN A 85 14.61 -12.17 13.21
CA GLN A 85 14.66 -13.47 12.51
C GLN A 85 16.06 -13.79 11.95
N VAL A 86 16.75 -12.79 11.42
CA VAL A 86 18.08 -12.97 10.79
C VAL A 86 19.23 -13.07 11.79
N PHE A 87 18.98 -12.77 13.07
CA PHE A 87 19.99 -12.81 14.14
C PHE A 87 19.90 -14.08 15.00
N ASN A 88 18.91 -14.94 14.74
CA ASN A 88 18.59 -16.10 15.57
C ASN A 88 18.32 -15.73 17.06
N ASP A 89 18.07 -14.45 17.35
CA ASP A 89 17.87 -13.91 18.71
C ASP A 89 16.53 -14.37 19.33
N TYR A 90 15.57 -14.78 18.49
CA TYR A 90 14.19 -15.12 18.91
C TYR A 90 13.82 -16.61 18.71
N GLY A 91 14.82 -17.46 18.44
CA GLY A 91 14.73 -18.92 18.43
C GLY A 91 13.43 -19.50 17.88
N HIS A 92 13.26 -19.59 16.56
CA HIS A 92 12.13 -20.26 15.88
C HIS A 92 10.73 -20.08 16.49
N ARG A 93 10.44 -19.00 17.24
CA ARG A 93 9.06 -18.65 17.56
C ARG A 93 8.36 -18.52 16.23
N ARG A 94 7.34 -19.36 16.02
CA ARG A 94 6.58 -19.43 14.77
C ARG A 94 5.92 -18.07 14.56
N PHE A 95 6.63 -17.20 13.85
CA PHE A 95 6.12 -15.92 13.38
C PHE A 95 4.87 -16.20 12.55
N LYS A 96 3.70 -15.85 13.07
CA LYS A 96 2.41 -16.00 12.39
C LYS A 96 1.99 -14.65 11.78
N GLY A 97 2.79 -14.15 10.84
CA GLY A 97 2.44 -13.02 9.97
C GLY A 97 2.55 -11.63 10.60
N HIS A 98 3.13 -10.67 9.88
CA HIS A 98 3.28 -9.26 10.32
C HIS A 98 1.96 -8.49 10.23
N THR A 99 1.03 -8.96 9.41
CA THR A 99 -0.21 -8.25 9.09
C THR A 99 -1.17 -8.18 10.26
N MET A 100 -1.40 -9.30 10.94
CA MET A 100 -2.25 -9.34 12.13
C MET A 100 -1.62 -8.60 13.32
N VAL A 101 -0.28 -8.61 13.40
CA VAL A 101 0.43 -7.94 14.49
C VAL A 101 0.36 -6.41 14.37
N ALA A 102 0.25 -5.85 13.16
CA ALA A 102 0.05 -4.42 12.97
C ALA A 102 -1.23 -3.89 13.65
N CYS A 103 -2.22 -4.75 13.95
CA CYS A 103 -3.39 -4.36 14.76
C CYS A 103 -3.01 -3.91 16.18
N SER A 104 -1.91 -4.39 16.74
CA SER A 104 -1.44 -3.96 18.07
C SER A 104 -1.01 -2.49 18.13
N LEU A 105 -0.86 -1.82 16.98
CA LEU A 105 -0.70 -0.36 16.92
C LEU A 105 -1.93 0.38 17.48
N PHE A 106 -3.11 -0.23 17.48
CA PHE A 106 -4.32 0.35 18.07
C PHE A 106 -4.53 -0.04 19.53
N SER A 107 -3.49 -0.53 20.22
CA SER A 107 -3.50 -0.68 21.67
C SER A 107 -3.27 0.67 22.38
N ASP A 108 -3.72 0.78 23.63
CA ASP A 108 -3.63 2.01 24.45
C ASP A 108 -2.21 2.61 24.50
N GLU A 109 -1.15 1.79 24.42
CA GLU A 109 0.23 2.25 24.52
C GLU A 109 0.79 2.88 23.23
N LEU A 110 0.29 2.48 22.07
CA LEU A 110 0.87 2.84 20.76
C LEU A 110 -0.06 3.65 19.87
N VAL A 111 -1.38 3.62 20.13
CA VAL A 111 -2.38 4.24 19.27
C VAL A 111 -2.14 5.74 19.10
N GLU A 112 -1.84 6.46 20.19
CA GLU A 112 -1.58 7.90 20.10
C GLU A 112 -0.35 8.21 19.25
N ASP A 113 0.72 7.43 19.38
CA ASP A 113 1.96 7.66 18.65
C ASP A 113 1.81 7.29 17.17
N PHE A 114 1.02 6.25 16.85
CA PHE A 114 0.68 5.90 15.49
C PHE A 114 -0.24 6.94 14.83
N LEU A 115 -1.30 7.39 15.52
CA LEU A 115 -2.23 8.39 14.99
C LEU A 115 -1.54 9.74 14.72
N LYS A 116 -0.51 10.11 15.50
CA LYS A 116 0.31 11.31 15.25
C LYS A 116 1.09 11.28 13.93
N LEU A 117 1.25 10.10 13.31
CA LEU A 117 1.84 9.96 11.99
C LEU A 117 0.91 10.44 10.88
N LEU A 118 -0.39 10.28 11.11
CA LEU A 118 -1.40 10.45 10.09
C LEU A 118 -1.69 11.93 9.85
N PRO A 119 -2.16 12.29 8.65
CA PRO A 119 -2.71 13.61 8.39
C PRO A 119 -3.81 13.95 9.39
N ALA A 120 -3.84 15.19 9.89
CA ALA A 120 -4.78 15.59 10.96
C ALA A 120 -6.27 15.46 10.58
N ASN A 121 -6.57 15.22 9.31
CA ASN A 121 -7.90 15.00 8.76
C ASN A 121 -8.14 13.54 8.33
N PHE A 122 -7.37 12.57 8.84
CA PHE A 122 -7.47 11.15 8.44
C PHE A 122 -8.88 10.58 8.66
N ASP A 123 -9.56 11.07 9.69
CA ASP A 123 -10.94 10.75 10.05
C ASP A 123 -11.95 11.23 8.99
N LEU A 124 -11.58 12.20 8.14
CA LEU A 124 -12.43 12.72 7.08
C LEU A 124 -12.19 12.04 5.72
N TRP A 125 -11.38 10.98 5.66
CA TRP A 125 -11.02 10.35 4.38
C TRP A 125 -12.12 9.45 3.82
N PHE A 126 -12.95 8.93 4.72
CA PHE A 126 -13.91 7.89 4.42
C PHE A 126 -15.27 8.22 5.00
N GLN A 127 -16.32 7.72 4.35
CA GLN A 127 -17.70 7.79 4.83
C GLN A 127 -18.44 6.49 4.51
N ASP A 128 -19.44 6.15 5.31
CA ASP A 128 -20.41 5.09 4.99
C ASP A 128 -21.85 5.44 5.42
N GLY A 129 -22.05 6.66 5.97
CA GLY A 129 -23.33 7.18 6.44
C GLY A 129 -23.73 6.74 7.85
N ASN A 130 -22.95 5.90 8.54
CA ASN A 130 -23.32 5.35 9.85
C ASN A 130 -22.19 5.41 10.89
N ASP A 131 -20.96 5.12 10.50
CA ASP A 131 -19.83 4.96 11.42
C ASP A 131 -19.00 6.25 11.53
N ASP A 132 -18.23 6.35 12.62
CA ASP A 132 -17.31 7.48 12.81
C ASP A 132 -16.09 7.38 11.88
N GLY A 133 -15.53 8.54 11.55
CA GLY A 133 -14.44 8.66 10.59
C GLY A 133 -13.16 7.93 10.98
N GLU A 134 -12.86 7.88 12.28
CA GLU A 134 -11.71 7.16 12.82
C GLU A 134 -11.87 5.64 12.67
N GLU A 135 -13.05 5.10 13.02
CA GLU A 135 -13.42 3.70 12.82
C GLU A 135 -13.32 3.31 11.33
N LEU A 136 -13.78 4.19 10.42
CA LEU A 136 -13.67 3.95 8.98
C LEU A 136 -12.22 3.96 8.50
N PHE A 137 -11.38 4.87 9.00
CA PHE A 137 -9.96 4.86 8.70
C PHE A 137 -9.30 3.57 9.22
N ILE A 138 -9.61 3.15 10.44
CA ILE A 138 -9.07 1.90 11.02
C ILE A 138 -9.47 0.71 10.14
N ARG A 139 -10.73 0.61 9.69
CA ARG A 139 -11.16 -0.43 8.74
C ARG A 139 -10.36 -0.38 7.45
N ALA A 140 -10.12 0.82 6.92
CA ALA A 140 -9.33 0.98 5.70
C ALA A 140 -7.87 0.52 5.87
N PHE A 141 -7.27 0.86 7.02
CA PHE A 141 -5.94 0.40 7.39
C PHE A 141 -5.89 -1.12 7.61
N LEU A 142 -6.88 -1.71 8.27
CA LEU A 142 -6.98 -3.16 8.46
C LEU A 142 -7.12 -3.92 7.14
N ALA A 143 -7.87 -3.36 6.18
CA ALA A 143 -7.90 -3.90 4.83
C ALA A 143 -6.55 -3.78 4.13
N THR A 144 -5.82 -2.67 4.33
CA THR A 144 -4.47 -2.45 3.77
C THR A 144 -3.49 -3.52 4.25
N ILE A 145 -3.43 -3.77 5.56
CA ILE A 145 -2.54 -4.79 6.12
C ILE A 145 -2.99 -6.21 5.78
N GLY A 146 -4.25 -6.44 5.38
CA GLY A 146 -4.75 -7.74 4.90
C GLY A 146 -4.19 -8.22 3.54
N HIS A 147 -3.16 -7.57 2.98
CA HIS A 147 -2.62 -7.80 1.63
C HIS A 147 -2.05 -9.20 1.35
N HIS A 148 -1.91 -10.08 2.35
CA HIS A 148 -1.60 -11.51 2.13
C HIS A 148 -2.82 -12.39 1.82
N GLY A 149 -3.96 -11.78 1.46
CA GLY A 149 -5.13 -12.50 0.93
C GLY A 149 -6.10 -13.05 1.98
N ALA A 150 -5.97 -12.63 3.24
CA ALA A 150 -6.92 -12.96 4.30
C ALA A 150 -7.38 -11.68 5.01
N PRO A 151 -8.69 -11.39 5.07
CA PRO A 151 -9.21 -10.28 5.86
C PRO A 151 -8.77 -10.41 7.31
N VAL A 152 -8.26 -9.32 7.89
CA VAL A 152 -7.91 -9.29 9.30
C VAL A 152 -9.20 -9.21 10.11
N LYS A 153 -9.47 -10.25 10.91
CA LYS A 153 -10.63 -10.27 11.81
C LYS A 153 -10.31 -9.40 13.02
N TYR A 154 -10.67 -8.12 12.95
CA TYR A 154 -10.56 -7.20 14.07
C TYR A 154 -11.98 -6.81 14.52
N ALA A 155 -12.33 -7.11 15.77
CA ALA A 155 -13.57 -6.63 16.36
C ALA A 155 -13.31 -5.22 16.92
N ILE A 156 -13.65 -4.19 16.14
CA ILE A 156 -13.36 -2.77 16.43
C ILE A 156 -13.97 -2.28 17.77
N ARG A 157 -14.92 -3.01 18.35
CA ARG A 157 -15.60 -2.65 19.60
C ARG A 157 -15.30 -3.52 20.83
N ALA A 158 -14.39 -4.47 20.72
CA ALA A 158 -13.94 -5.18 21.91
C ALA A 158 -12.64 -4.51 22.39
N SER A 159 -12.74 -3.76 23.48
CA SER A 159 -11.64 -3.42 24.39
C SER A 159 -10.89 -4.65 24.95
N THR A 160 -11.14 -5.82 24.37
CA THR A 160 -10.54 -7.10 24.65
C THR A 160 -10.10 -7.71 23.34
N VAL A 161 -8.93 -7.29 22.86
CA VAL A 161 -8.08 -8.23 22.14
C VAL A 161 -7.68 -9.30 23.15
N GLU A 162 -8.57 -10.28 23.32
CA GLU A 162 -8.38 -11.47 24.14
C GLU A 162 -7.44 -12.49 23.48
N ASP A 163 -6.84 -12.13 22.35
CA ASP A 163 -5.78 -12.94 21.76
C ASP A 163 -4.50 -12.71 22.55
N TYR A 164 -4.17 -13.68 23.41
CA TYR A 164 -2.92 -13.75 24.18
C TYR A 164 -1.69 -13.51 23.27
N GLU A 165 -1.79 -13.86 21.98
CA GLU A 165 -0.75 -13.65 20.97
C GLU A 165 -0.44 -12.15 20.69
N LEU A 166 -1.37 -11.22 20.89
CA LEU A 166 -1.11 -9.77 20.67
C LEU A 166 -0.54 -9.05 21.90
N LYS A 167 -0.69 -9.61 23.12
CA LYS A 167 -0.18 -9.02 24.37
C LYS A 167 1.34 -9.17 24.54
N GLU A 168 1.99 -10.07 23.80
CA GLU A 168 3.44 -10.27 23.85
C GLU A 168 4.21 -9.54 22.73
N VAL A 169 3.52 -8.77 21.88
CA VAL A 169 4.15 -8.07 20.76
C VAL A 169 5.10 -6.99 21.28
N LYS A 170 6.37 -7.08 20.87
CA LYS A 170 7.37 -6.07 21.21
C LYS A 170 7.75 -5.27 19.97
N TRP A 171 7.48 -3.97 20.02
CA TRP A 171 7.80 -3.01 18.95
C TRP A 171 9.14 -2.27 19.17
N SER A 172 9.70 -2.34 20.37
CA SER A 172 10.90 -1.58 20.76
C SER A 172 11.81 -2.38 21.70
N GLY A 173 13.02 -1.85 21.93
CA GLY A 173 13.97 -2.42 22.89
C GLY A 173 14.87 -3.53 22.35
N TRP A 174 14.95 -3.72 21.02
CA TRP A 174 15.88 -4.63 20.37
C TRP A 174 16.94 -3.89 19.53
N LYS A 175 18.06 -4.58 19.24
CA LYS A 175 19.42 -4.06 18.98
C LYS A 175 19.59 -2.92 17.95
N TYR A 176 18.61 -2.60 17.11
CA TYR A 176 18.63 -1.48 16.15
C TYR A 176 17.26 -0.81 15.93
N THR A 177 16.29 -1.11 16.79
CA THR A 177 14.89 -0.68 16.64
C THR A 177 14.58 0.48 17.56
N ASP A 178 14.30 1.63 16.98
CA ASP A 178 13.74 2.80 17.67
C ASP A 178 12.45 3.19 16.95
N LEU A 179 11.32 2.81 17.56
CA LEU A 179 10.00 3.01 16.97
C LEU A 179 9.69 4.50 16.80
N LYS A 180 10.14 5.37 17.71
CA LYS A 180 9.92 6.82 17.62
C LYS A 180 10.71 7.41 16.45
N ARG A 181 11.95 6.95 16.25
CA ARG A 181 12.74 7.33 15.07
C ARG A 181 12.07 6.85 13.78
N LEU A 182 11.63 5.59 13.72
CA LEU A 182 10.92 5.05 12.55
C LEU A 182 9.67 5.88 12.26
N PHE A 183 8.87 6.17 13.28
CA PHE A 183 7.66 6.97 13.17
C PHE A 183 7.94 8.38 12.63
N SER A 184 8.96 9.06 13.14
CA SER A 184 9.40 10.34 12.58
C SER A 184 9.79 10.23 11.10
N GLU A 185 10.56 9.20 10.74
CA GLU A 185 10.98 8.98 9.35
C GLU A 185 9.78 8.70 8.43
N LEU A 186 8.82 7.87 8.85
CA LEU A 186 7.60 7.60 8.10
C LEU A 186 6.79 8.89 7.89
N ALA A 187 6.64 9.72 8.92
CA ALA A 187 5.92 11.00 8.82
C ALA A 187 6.59 11.95 7.82
N ASP A 188 7.92 12.05 7.82
CA ASP A 188 8.68 12.90 6.90
C ASP A 188 8.56 12.39 5.45
N ILE A 189 8.66 11.08 5.24
CA ILE A 189 8.45 10.46 3.91
C ILE A 189 7.03 10.74 3.41
N MET A 190 6.01 10.55 4.26
CA MET A 190 4.62 10.77 3.87
C MET A 190 4.35 12.23 3.48
N LYS A 191 4.79 13.19 4.30
CA LYS A 191 4.65 14.63 4.01
C LYS A 191 5.37 15.05 2.74
N THR A 192 6.53 14.47 2.48
CA THR A 192 7.35 14.84 1.31
C THR A 192 6.78 14.28 0.01
N ASN A 193 6.26 13.05 0.03
CA ASN A 193 5.85 12.34 -1.19
C ASN A 193 4.37 12.43 -1.51
N TRP A 194 3.54 12.53 -0.48
CA TRP A 194 2.10 12.62 -0.61
C TRP A 194 1.56 13.86 0.11
N PRO A 195 2.09 15.08 -0.17
CA PRO A 195 1.67 16.29 0.53
C PRO A 195 0.19 16.61 0.34
N LYS A 196 -0.40 16.25 -0.81
CA LYS A 196 -1.83 16.46 -1.07
C LYS A 196 -2.72 15.53 -0.25
N ALA A 197 -2.22 14.40 0.26
CA ALA A 197 -3.01 13.57 1.18
C ALA A 197 -3.42 14.33 2.45
N PHE A 198 -2.67 15.38 2.81
CA PHE A 198 -2.93 16.27 3.95
C PHE A 198 -3.90 17.41 3.62
N GLU A 199 -4.30 17.56 2.36
CA GLU A 199 -5.29 18.55 1.94
C GLU A 199 -6.72 18.03 2.13
N HIS A 200 -7.69 18.94 2.05
CA HIS A 200 -9.11 18.63 2.12
C HIS A 200 -9.63 18.12 0.78
N ASP A 201 -10.47 17.07 0.84
CA ASP A 201 -11.19 16.54 -0.31
C ASP A 201 -12.41 15.75 0.17
N GLU A 202 -13.35 15.50 -0.73
CA GLU A 202 -14.55 14.71 -0.45
C GLU A 202 -14.20 13.28 -0.01
N PRO A 203 -14.86 12.75 1.04
CA PRO A 203 -14.59 11.42 1.55
C PRO A 203 -14.99 10.33 0.55
N LEU A 204 -14.16 9.29 0.47
CA LEU A 204 -14.47 8.09 -0.31
C LEU A 204 -15.49 7.23 0.45
N THR A 205 -16.44 6.64 -0.27
CA THR A 205 -17.32 5.64 0.35
C THR A 205 -16.51 4.40 0.73
N CYS A 206 -16.39 4.11 2.02
CA CYS A 206 -15.66 2.94 2.55
C CYS A 206 -16.50 1.66 2.44
N SER A 207 -16.89 1.32 1.22
CA SER A 207 -17.64 0.10 0.93
C SER A 207 -16.70 -1.12 0.91
N ALA A 208 -17.25 -2.30 1.20
CA ALA A 208 -16.49 -3.54 1.05
C ALA A 208 -15.98 -3.73 -0.40
N ALA A 209 -16.75 -3.29 -1.40
CA ALA A 209 -16.34 -3.34 -2.80
C ALA A 209 -15.09 -2.48 -3.05
N PHE A 210 -15.08 -1.24 -2.56
CA PHE A 210 -13.94 -0.34 -2.68
C PHE A 210 -12.70 -0.88 -1.96
N MET A 211 -12.86 -1.32 -0.72
CA MET A 211 -11.73 -1.83 0.06
C MET A 211 -11.16 -3.13 -0.49
N ASN A 212 -11.99 -4.03 -1.03
CA ASN A 212 -11.54 -5.25 -1.68
C ASN A 212 -10.79 -4.97 -2.99
N GLU A 213 -11.31 -4.05 -3.83
CA GLU A 213 -10.64 -3.65 -5.07
C GLU A 213 -9.29 -2.97 -4.77
N PHE A 214 -9.27 -2.06 -3.79
CA PHE A 214 -8.03 -1.43 -3.33
C PHE A 214 -7.03 -2.47 -2.80
N ASN A 215 -7.45 -3.41 -1.96
CA ASN A 215 -6.57 -4.45 -1.42
C ASN A 215 -6.02 -5.36 -2.53
N GLY A 216 -6.83 -5.73 -3.52
CA GLY A 216 -6.36 -6.49 -4.68
C GLY A 216 -5.29 -5.73 -5.48
N LEU A 217 -5.48 -4.43 -5.67
CA LEU A 217 -4.53 -3.57 -6.37
C LEU A 217 -3.24 -3.34 -5.56
N LEU A 218 -3.35 -3.16 -4.24
CA LEU A 218 -2.23 -3.10 -3.31
C LEU A 218 -1.43 -4.40 -3.32
N THR A 219 -2.09 -5.54 -3.31
CA THR A 219 -1.45 -6.86 -3.38
C THR A 219 -0.69 -7.03 -4.69
N LEU A 220 -1.27 -6.61 -5.82
CA LEU A 220 -0.57 -6.58 -7.10
C LEU A 220 0.66 -5.66 -7.05
N ALA A 221 0.53 -4.48 -6.45
CA ALA A 221 1.63 -3.54 -6.30
C ALA A 221 2.77 -4.13 -5.47
N ASP A 222 2.46 -4.81 -4.36
CA ASP A 222 3.45 -5.50 -3.53
C ASP A 222 4.15 -6.64 -4.29
N TRP A 223 3.40 -7.45 -5.04
CA TRP A 223 4.00 -8.52 -5.85
C TRP A 223 4.95 -7.97 -6.91
N MET A 224 4.58 -6.88 -7.58
CA MET A 224 5.43 -6.24 -8.60
C MET A 224 6.66 -5.57 -7.97
N ALA A 225 6.48 -4.83 -6.88
CA ALA A 225 7.56 -4.24 -6.10
C ALA A 225 8.44 -5.30 -5.40
N SER A 226 8.00 -6.55 -5.40
CA SER A 226 8.73 -7.68 -4.84
C SER A 226 9.64 -8.44 -5.78
N ASP A 227 9.62 -8.10 -7.07
CA ASP A 227 10.52 -8.66 -8.05
C ASP A 227 11.93 -8.05 -7.93
N ASP A 228 12.85 -8.78 -7.28
CA ASP A 228 14.24 -8.34 -7.05
C ASP A 228 15.10 -8.23 -8.32
N ARG A 229 14.60 -8.70 -9.47
CA ARG A 229 15.22 -8.48 -10.78
C ARG A 229 15.04 -7.04 -11.27
N HIS A 230 14.01 -6.36 -10.77
CA HIS A 230 13.67 -4.98 -11.10
C HIS A 230 13.88 -4.05 -9.91
N PHE A 231 13.35 -4.42 -8.74
CA PHE A 231 13.53 -3.71 -7.47
C PHE A 231 14.72 -4.27 -6.71
N ASP A 232 15.92 -3.90 -7.16
CA ASP A 232 17.15 -4.38 -6.53
C ASP A 232 17.32 -3.86 -5.08
N PHE A 233 18.24 -4.47 -4.35
CA PHE A 233 18.47 -4.20 -2.92
C PHE A 233 19.37 -2.98 -2.64
N HIS A 234 20.04 -2.42 -3.65
CA HIS A 234 21.16 -1.48 -3.47
C HIS A 234 20.88 -0.08 -4.02
N SER A 235 19.97 0.03 -4.99
CA SER A 235 19.57 1.26 -5.63
C SER A 235 18.73 2.13 -4.68
N GLY A 236 18.99 3.44 -4.71
CA GLY A 236 18.34 4.39 -3.81
C GLY A 236 18.82 4.22 -2.37
N SER A 237 20.05 4.66 -2.07
CA SER A 237 20.65 4.52 -0.73
C SER A 237 19.95 5.34 0.36
N THR A 238 19.08 6.27 -0.02
CA THR A 238 18.23 7.07 0.86
C THR A 238 16.77 6.93 0.44
N PRO A 239 15.80 7.22 1.33
CA PRO A 239 14.38 7.21 0.97
C PRO A 239 14.08 8.03 -0.30
N LEU A 240 14.58 9.27 -0.39
CA LEU A 240 14.38 10.14 -1.57
C LEU A 240 14.95 9.55 -2.85
N ALA A 241 16.17 9.02 -2.81
CA ALA A 241 16.75 8.37 -3.98
C ALA A 241 16.00 7.07 -4.34
N ARG A 242 15.43 6.37 -3.35
CA ARG A 242 14.61 5.18 -3.56
C ARG A 242 13.30 5.50 -4.26
N ILE A 243 12.67 6.64 -3.96
CA ILE A 243 11.45 7.10 -4.63
C ILE A 243 11.69 7.30 -6.13
N ASP A 244 12.76 8.01 -6.50
CA ASP A 244 13.08 8.26 -7.90
C ASP A 244 13.41 6.95 -8.65
N PHE A 245 14.15 6.06 -7.99
CA PHE A 245 14.40 4.71 -8.49
C PHE A 245 13.08 3.95 -8.70
N ALA A 246 12.23 3.86 -7.67
CA ALA A 246 10.98 3.12 -7.69
C ALA A 246 10.05 3.63 -8.80
N ARG A 247 9.99 4.95 -9.00
CA ARG A 247 9.15 5.56 -10.04
C ARG A 247 9.62 5.17 -11.44
N LYS A 248 10.93 5.23 -11.68
CA LYS A 248 11.51 4.80 -12.96
C LYS A 248 11.26 3.31 -13.20
N THR A 249 11.59 2.47 -12.22
CA THR A 249 11.45 1.02 -12.30
C THR A 249 9.99 0.60 -12.53
N ALA A 250 9.05 1.23 -11.82
CA ALA A 250 7.62 0.96 -11.97
C ALA A 250 7.12 1.23 -13.39
N ARG A 251 7.48 2.38 -13.97
CA ARG A 251 7.12 2.71 -15.37
C ARG A 251 7.66 1.70 -16.35
N GLU A 252 8.95 1.36 -16.24
CA GLU A 252 9.56 0.36 -17.11
C GLU A 252 8.90 -1.01 -16.99
N MET A 253 8.47 -1.41 -15.79
CA MET A 253 7.76 -2.67 -15.57
C MET A 253 6.35 -2.67 -16.18
N LEU A 254 5.60 -1.58 -16.04
CA LEU A 254 4.27 -1.45 -16.62
C LEU A 254 4.33 -1.46 -18.15
N GLU A 255 5.29 -0.74 -18.73
CA GLU A 255 5.56 -0.75 -20.17
C GLU A 255 5.89 -2.17 -20.67
N LYS A 256 6.84 -2.86 -20.03
CA LYS A 256 7.25 -4.22 -20.43
C LYS A 256 6.14 -5.27 -20.26
N SER A 257 5.27 -5.09 -19.27
CA SER A 257 4.15 -6.02 -19.02
C SER A 257 2.90 -5.72 -19.85
N GLY A 258 2.91 -4.64 -20.63
CA GLY A 258 1.73 -4.18 -21.39
C GLY A 258 0.58 -3.69 -20.51
N ARG A 259 0.86 -3.40 -19.22
CA ARG A 259 -0.12 -2.88 -18.25
C ARG A 259 -0.16 -1.35 -18.28
N THR A 260 -0.18 -0.80 -19.48
CA THR A 260 -0.32 0.63 -19.73
C THR A 260 -1.79 0.97 -19.95
N ALA A 261 -2.16 2.23 -19.71
CA ALA A 261 -3.52 2.68 -20.03
C ALA A 261 -3.87 2.35 -21.49
N VAL A 262 -5.01 1.69 -21.70
CA VAL A 262 -5.54 1.50 -23.05
C VAL A 262 -5.95 2.88 -23.58
N PRO A 263 -5.54 3.26 -24.81
CA PRO A 263 -5.90 4.54 -25.41
C PRO A 263 -7.39 4.81 -25.30
N GLU A 264 -7.76 6.04 -24.96
CA GLU A 264 -9.17 6.37 -24.78
C GLU A 264 -9.89 6.39 -26.13
N ARG A 265 -11.02 5.68 -26.19
CA ARG A 265 -12.04 5.66 -27.26
C ARG A 265 -11.53 5.99 -28.66
N THR A 266 -11.13 4.97 -29.38
CA THR A 266 -11.18 4.99 -30.84
C THR A 266 -12.64 4.85 -31.32
N SER A 267 -13.04 5.61 -32.34
CA SER A 267 -14.29 5.35 -33.05
C SER A 267 -14.31 3.92 -33.60
N PHE A 268 -15.48 3.39 -33.96
CA PHE A 268 -15.57 2.08 -34.59
C PHE A 268 -14.64 2.00 -35.82
N GLU A 269 -14.67 3.04 -36.66
CA GLU A 269 -13.80 3.15 -37.83
C GLU A 269 -12.32 3.26 -37.44
N GLY A 270 -11.99 3.83 -36.27
CA GLY A 270 -10.63 3.87 -35.75
C GLY A 270 -10.12 2.53 -35.22
N ILE A 271 -11.01 1.59 -34.87
CA ILE A 271 -10.66 0.24 -34.43
C ILE A 271 -10.61 -0.72 -35.62
N PHE A 272 -11.60 -0.64 -36.50
CA PHE A 272 -11.85 -1.65 -37.52
C PHE A 272 -11.50 -1.20 -38.94
N GLU A 273 -11.16 0.07 -39.15
CA GLU A 273 -10.78 0.65 -40.44
C GLU A 273 -11.85 0.50 -41.55
N PHE A 274 -13.12 0.25 -41.18
CA PHE A 274 -14.27 0.20 -42.09
C PHE A 274 -15.51 0.84 -41.49
N LYS A 275 -16.46 1.25 -42.34
CA LYS A 275 -17.72 1.87 -41.92
C LYS A 275 -18.64 0.84 -41.24
N PRO A 276 -19.22 1.15 -40.06
CA PRO A 276 -20.08 0.22 -39.35
C PRO A 276 -21.26 -0.21 -40.22
N HIS A 277 -21.57 -1.50 -40.18
CA HIS A 277 -22.80 -2.05 -40.71
C HIS A 277 -23.99 -1.62 -39.86
N GLN A 278 -25.21 -1.79 -40.39
CA GLN A 278 -26.44 -1.28 -39.78
C GLN A 278 -26.62 -1.68 -38.31
N MET A 279 -26.32 -2.93 -37.96
CA MET A 279 -26.37 -3.39 -36.55
C MET A 279 -25.28 -2.74 -35.69
N GLN A 280 -24.08 -2.56 -36.23
CA GLN A 280 -22.96 -1.92 -35.52
C GLN A 280 -23.23 -0.43 -35.28
N SER A 281 -23.81 0.28 -36.25
CA SER A 281 -24.26 1.66 -36.09
C SER A 281 -25.29 1.79 -34.96
N ALA A 282 -26.28 0.90 -34.92
CA ALA A 282 -27.27 0.89 -33.84
C ALA A 282 -26.63 0.67 -32.45
N PHE A 283 -25.62 -0.21 -32.35
CA PHE A 283 -24.87 -0.39 -31.10
C PHE A 283 -24.06 0.85 -30.71
N ILE A 284 -23.43 1.53 -31.68
CA ILE A 284 -22.67 2.76 -31.46
C ILE A 284 -23.59 3.85 -30.92
N ASP A 285 -24.78 4.03 -31.49
CA ASP A 285 -25.74 5.05 -31.07
C ASP A 285 -26.22 4.81 -29.63
N VAL A 286 -26.59 3.57 -29.30
CA VAL A 286 -26.97 3.19 -27.92
C VAL A 286 -25.81 3.41 -26.95
N THR A 287 -24.60 3.01 -27.33
CA THR A 287 -23.42 3.17 -26.49
C THR A 287 -23.12 4.65 -26.24
N ASN A 288 -23.14 5.49 -27.28
CA ASN A 288 -22.92 6.92 -27.14
C ASN A 288 -23.95 7.57 -26.21
N ALA A 289 -25.23 7.18 -26.30
CA ALA A 289 -26.29 7.68 -25.42
C ALA A 289 -26.10 7.29 -23.94
N LEU A 290 -25.49 6.13 -23.65
CA LEU A 290 -25.22 5.66 -22.29
C LEU A 290 -24.03 6.33 -21.60
N TYR A 291 -23.17 7.02 -22.37
CA TYR A 291 -21.92 7.59 -21.88
C TYR A 291 -21.79 9.12 -22.11
N GLN A 292 -22.90 9.79 -22.44
CA GLN A 292 -23.05 11.26 -22.32
C GLN A 292 -23.43 11.62 -20.88
#